data_AF-X1SGQ4-F1
#
_entry.id   AF-X1SGQ4-F1
#
_cell.length_a   1.000
_cell.length_b   1.000
_cell.length_c   1.000
_cell.angle_alpha   90.00
_cell.angle_beta   90.00
_cell.angle_gamma   90.00
#
_symmetry.space_group_name_H-M   'P 1'
#
loop_
_entity.id
_entity.type
_entity.pdbx_description
1 polymer ?
#
loop_
_entity_poly.entity_id
_entity_poly.type
_entity_poly.pdbx_seq_one_letter_code
_entity_poly.pdbx_strand_id
1 'polypeptide(L)' 'FKIKGLRAPKLIIHSIDDEIVPFHHGRRLFENAAGPKQFYQMSGGHNEAVSEAEDEFAER' A
#
# COMPACT_ATOMS: atom_id res chain seq x y z
N PHE A 1 7.83 2.84 -16.21
CA PHE A 1 7.12 2.21 -15.08
C PHE A 1 5.78 1.69 -15.54
N LYS A 2 5.55 0.36 -15.50
CA LYS A 2 4.30 -0.27 -15.96
C LYS A 2 3.04 0.33 -15.31
N ILE A 3 3.13 0.73 -14.02
CA ILE A 3 2.01 1.28 -13.25
C ILE A 3 1.48 2.64 -13.76
N LYS A 4 2.29 3.42 -14.51
CA LYS A 4 1.87 4.71 -15.09
C LYS A 4 0.76 4.54 -16.14
N GLY A 5 0.80 3.44 -16.90
CA GLY A 5 -0.13 3.18 -18.00
C GLY A 5 -1.42 2.48 -17.57
N LEU A 6 -1.50 2.01 -16.32
CA LEU A 6 -2.65 1.25 -15.82
C LEU A 6 -3.80 2.19 -15.41
N ARG A 7 -4.90 2.16 -16.17
CA ARG A 7 -6.07 3.04 -16.02
C ARG A 7 -7.22 2.48 -15.18
N ALA A 8 -7.05 1.32 -14.56
CA ALA A 8 -8.03 0.78 -13.61
C ALA A 8 -7.97 1.52 -12.26
N PRO A 9 -9.01 1.47 -11.41
CA PRO A 9 -8.89 1.83 -10.00
C PRO A 9 -7.83 0.96 -9.30
N LYS A 10 -7.01 1.57 -8.44
CA LYS A 10 -5.99 0.85 -7.65
C LYS A 10 -6.09 1.18 -6.18
N LEU A 11 -6.01 0.15 -5.36
CA LEU A 11 -5.67 0.24 -3.95
C LEU A 11 -4.22 -0.25 -3.80
N ILE A 12 -3.36 0.57 -3.22
CA ILE A 12 -1.99 0.19 -2.87
C ILE A 12 -1.91 0.17 -1.37
N ILE A 13 -1.45 -0.95 -0.81
CA ILE A 13 -1.37 -1.20 0.62
C ILE A 13 0.09 -1.44 0.97
N HIS A 14 0.62 -0.78 1.99
CA HIS A 14 2.02 -0.96 2.42
C HIS A 14 2.17 -0.62 3.90
N SER A 15 2.93 -1.43 4.64
CA SER A 15 3.22 -1.15 6.06
C SER A 15 4.40 -0.19 6.24
N ILE A 16 4.28 0.76 7.16
CA ILE A 16 5.37 1.69 7.49
C ILE A 16 6.55 1.00 8.16
N ASP A 17 6.32 -0.14 8.82
CA ASP A 17 7.32 -0.88 9.59
C ASP A 17 7.91 -2.07 8.82
N ASP A 18 7.59 -2.22 7.53
CA ASP A 18 8.08 -3.31 6.68
C ASP A 18 9.62 -3.30 6.55
N GLU A 19 10.25 -4.26 7.20
CA GLU A 19 11.69 -4.46 7.27
C GLU A 19 12.29 -5.18 6.05
N ILE A 20 11.46 -5.77 5.19
CA ILE A 20 11.89 -6.53 3.99
C ILE A 20 11.78 -5.65 2.74
N VAL A 21 10.65 -4.97 2.57
CA VAL A 21 10.37 -4.06 1.46
C VAL A 21 10.11 -2.66 2.01
N PRO A 22 11.09 -1.74 1.94
CA PRO A 22 10.97 -0.42 2.53
C PRO A 22 9.74 0.36 2.03
N PHE A 23 9.04 1.03 2.97
CA PHE A 23 7.81 1.79 2.73
C PHE A 23 7.84 2.76 1.54
N HIS A 24 9.01 3.34 1.25
CA HIS A 24 9.18 4.27 0.13
C HIS A 24 8.90 3.63 -1.24
N HIS A 25 8.98 2.30 -1.39
CA HIS A 25 8.60 1.61 -2.61
C HIS A 25 7.09 1.70 -2.88
N GLY A 26 6.26 1.44 -1.85
CA GLY A 26 4.81 1.63 -1.94
C GLY A 26 4.45 3.06 -2.29
N ARG A 27 5.07 4.04 -1.62
CA ARG A 27 4.92 5.48 -1.91
C ARG A 27 5.25 5.81 -3.36
N ARG A 28 6.39 5.31 -3.87
CA ARG A 28 6.83 5.53 -5.25
C ARG A 28 5.84 4.95 -6.26
N LEU A 29 5.26 3.78 -5.99
CA LEU A 29 4.21 3.20 -6.83
C LEU A 29 2.96 4.09 -6.86
N PHE A 30 2.51 4.56 -5.69
CA PHE A 30 1.36 5.45 -5.57
C PHE A 30 1.56 6.77 -6.31
N GLU A 31 2.70 7.44 -6.12
CA GLU A 31 3.02 8.70 -6.79
C GLU A 31 3.02 8.55 -8.31
N ASN A 32 3.52 7.41 -8.83
CA ASN A 32 3.60 7.15 -10.26
C ASN A 32 2.33 6.52 -10.86
N ALA A 33 1.36 6.10 -10.06
CA ALA A 33 0.11 5.54 -10.55
C ALA A 33 -0.81 6.64 -11.15
N ALA A 34 -1.45 6.34 -12.29
CA ALA A 34 -2.59 7.15 -12.79
C ALA A 34 -3.81 7.07 -11.84
N GLY A 35 -4.72 8.04 -11.87
CA GLY A 35 -5.99 7.93 -11.14
C GLY A 35 -7.01 6.99 -11.81
N PRO A 36 -8.05 6.54 -11.09
CA PRO A 36 -8.25 6.71 -9.64
C PRO A 36 -7.34 5.76 -8.82
N LYS A 37 -6.87 6.24 -7.66
CA LYS A 37 -5.92 5.50 -6.81
C LYS A 37 -6.11 5.84 -5.34
N GLN A 38 -5.91 4.86 -4.47
CA GLN A 38 -5.89 5.00 -3.02
C GLN A 38 -4.61 4.36 -2.45
N PHE A 39 -4.20 4.88 -1.29
CA PHE A 39 -3.07 4.36 -0.54
C PHE A 39 -3.53 4.04 0.87
N TYR A 40 -3.33 2.80 1.32
CA TYR A 40 -3.57 2.39 2.69
C TYR A 40 -2.22 2.15 3.38
N GLN A 41 -1.97 2.94 4.41
CA GLN A 41 -0.80 2.79 5.28
C GLN A 41 -1.18 1.89 6.43
N MET A 42 -0.44 0.80 6.58
CA MET A 42 -0.55 -0.09 7.74
C MET A 42 0.62 0.15 8.69
N SER A 43 0.48 -0.36 9.91
CA SER A 43 1.59 -0.56 10.85
C SER A 43 1.90 -2.05 10.96
N GLY A 44 3.06 -2.42 11.49
CA GLY A 44 3.48 -3.81 11.69
C GLY A 44 4.49 -4.34 10.66
N GLY A 45 5.17 -5.45 10.97
CA GLY A 45 6.21 -6.02 10.09
C GLY A 45 5.66 -6.54 8.76
N HIS A 46 6.55 -6.99 7.86
CA HIS A 46 6.15 -7.46 6.53
C HIS A 46 5.08 -8.57 6.56
N ASN A 47 5.14 -9.45 7.58
CA ASN A 47 4.24 -10.59 7.70
C ASN A 47 3.09 -10.34 8.68
N GLU A 48 3.32 -9.49 9.68
CA GLU A 48 2.41 -9.25 10.80
C GLU A 48 1.39 -8.16 10.48
N ALA A 49 1.76 -7.19 9.63
CA ALA A 49 0.91 -6.04 9.31
C ALA A 49 -0.50 -6.45 8.90
N VAL A 50 -0.64 -7.52 8.10
CA VAL A 50 -1.95 -7.99 7.63
C VAL A 50 -2.84 -8.41 8.79
N SER A 51 -2.31 -9.21 9.72
CA SER A 51 -3.06 -9.68 10.90
C SER A 51 -3.33 -8.55 11.89
N GLU A 52 -2.41 -7.60 12.03
CA GLU A 52 -2.57 -6.45 12.93
C GLU A 52 -3.60 -5.43 12.43
N ALA A 53 -3.78 -5.32 11.11
CA ALA A 53 -4.66 -4.34 10.49
C ALA A 53 -6.08 -4.87 10.19
N GLU A 54 -6.40 -6.14 10.46
CA GLU A 54 -7.69 -6.75 10.08
C GLU A 54 -8.88 -5.97 10.62
N ASP A 55 -8.89 -5.68 11.93
CA ASP A 55 -9.97 -4.96 12.59
C ASP A 55 -10.06 -3.50 12.11
N GLU A 56 -8.92 -2.80 12.03
CA GLU A 56 -8.87 -1.41 11.55
C GLU A 56 -9.39 -1.30 10.11
N PHE A 57 -9.00 -2.22 9.25
CA PHE A 57 -9.39 -2.21 7.84
C PHE A 57 -10.88 -2.52 7.65
N ALA A 58 -11.44 -3.44 8.45
CA ALA A 58 -12.86 -3.80 8.39
C ALA A 58 -13.80 -2.64 8.76
N GLU A 59 -13.32 -1.67 9.55
CA GLU A 59 -14.09 -0.50 9.99
C GLU A 59 -14.04 0.71 9.03
N ARG A 60 -13.25 0.64 7.93
CA ARG A 60 -13.13 1.72 6.92
C ARG A 60 -14.23 1.70 5.86
#